data_AF-A0A535HQB7-F1
#
_entry.id   AF-A0A535HQB7-F1
#
_cell.length_a   1.000
_cell.length_b   1.000
_cell.length_c   1.000
_cell.angle_alpha   90.00
_cell.angle_beta   90.00
_cell.angle_gamma   90.00
#
_symmetry.space_group_name_H-M   'P 1'
#
loop_
_entity.id
_entity.type
_entity.pdbx_description
1 polymer ?
#
loop_
_entity_poly.entity_id
_entity_poly.type
_entity_poly.pdbx_seq_one_letter_code
_entity_poly.pdbx_strand_id
1 'polypeptide(L)'
;MPGPSARPARSGSGGAAEGVRAGRPGIRRRLAVVLVLLLATGFGVVSLQAQHHFAAQRTGGAQLSLPADILADGSSARTAWPGWLASMFFLLALLRLQRGPPEPPAGLSPAERLTASQIRAGLRREYLAVRVALVVVAVLATLDTGRAAVYAVAAAAGSGDARGTVVATVVEAVGLCTATVILGRWLAVFRAQLRRLGALDEPLRQSPPG
;
A
#
# COMPACT_ATOMS: atom_id res chain seq x y z
N MET A 1 -79.67 -12.08 3.61
CA MET A 1 -78.45 -12.08 4.45
C MET A 1 -77.39 -12.97 3.81
N PRO A 2 -76.61 -12.40 2.88
CA PRO A 2 -75.17 -12.67 2.81
C PRO A 2 -74.41 -11.33 2.79
N GLY A 3 -73.39 -11.20 3.63
CA GLY A 3 -72.60 -9.98 3.76
C GLY A 3 -71.53 -9.84 2.67
N PRO A 4 -71.23 -8.64 2.16
CA PRO A 4 -70.06 -8.40 1.34
C PRO A 4 -68.82 -8.20 2.24
N SER A 5 -67.87 -9.10 2.03
CA SER A 5 -66.55 -9.19 2.63
C SER A 5 -65.68 -7.98 2.31
N ALA A 6 -65.10 -7.38 3.36
CA ALA A 6 -64.11 -6.32 3.26
C ALA A 6 -62.81 -6.87 2.63
N ARG A 7 -62.35 -6.24 1.54
CA ARG A 7 -60.97 -6.39 1.05
C ARG A 7 -60.03 -5.56 1.92
N PRO A 8 -58.97 -6.14 2.50
CA PRO A 8 -57.89 -5.32 3.03
C PRO A 8 -57.01 -4.81 1.88
N ALA A 9 -56.74 -3.51 1.89
CA ALA A 9 -55.73 -2.87 1.06
C ALA A 9 -54.34 -3.41 1.42
N ARG A 10 -53.68 -4.09 0.48
CA ARG A 10 -52.24 -4.36 0.57
C ARG A 10 -51.49 -3.06 0.30
N SER A 11 -51.04 -2.39 1.35
CA SER A 11 -50.01 -1.35 1.26
C SER A 11 -48.67 -2.02 0.92
N GLY A 12 -48.27 -1.94 -0.34
CA GLY A 12 -46.92 -2.27 -0.77
C GLY A 12 -45.95 -1.17 -0.33
N SER A 13 -45.48 -1.19 0.92
CA SER A 13 -44.42 -0.31 1.42
C SER A 13 -43.15 -1.10 1.76
N GLY A 14 -42.77 -2.06 0.91
CA GLY A 14 -41.60 -2.92 1.12
C GLY A 14 -40.42 -2.68 0.17
N GLY A 15 -40.55 -1.82 -0.85
CA GLY A 15 -39.54 -1.74 -1.93
C GLY A 15 -38.43 -0.70 -1.77
N ALA A 16 -38.60 0.30 -0.90
CA ALA A 16 -37.69 1.45 -0.88
C ALA A 16 -36.50 1.31 0.08
N ALA A 17 -36.60 0.45 1.10
CA ALA A 17 -35.54 0.32 2.12
C ALA A 17 -34.42 -0.67 1.73
N GLU A 18 -34.67 -1.56 0.76
CA GLU A 18 -33.73 -2.62 0.39
C GLU A 18 -32.74 -2.20 -0.72
N GLY A 19 -33.05 -1.12 -1.46
CA GLY A 19 -32.17 -0.56 -2.50
C GLY A 19 -31.04 0.34 -2.00
N VAL A 20 -31.10 0.82 -0.75
CA VAL A 20 -30.15 1.82 -0.21
C VAL A 20 -28.84 1.20 0.29
N ARG A 21 -28.81 -0.12 0.59
CA ARG A 21 -27.57 -0.82 1.01
C ARG A 21 -26.70 -1.32 -0.15
N ALA A 22 -27.22 -1.37 -1.37
CA ALA A 22 -26.47 -1.75 -2.57
C ALA A 22 -25.68 -0.56 -3.16
N GLY A 23 -25.05 0.22 -2.29
CA GLY A 23 -24.18 1.35 -2.65
C GLY A 23 -22.97 0.87 -3.45
N ARG A 24 -23.17 0.85 -4.78
CA ARG A 24 -22.24 0.61 -5.91
C ARG A 24 -20.76 0.51 -5.48
N PRO A 25 -20.14 -0.70 -5.50
CA PRO A 25 -18.73 -0.89 -5.12
C PRO A 25 -17.75 0.01 -5.90
N GLY A 26 -18.15 0.47 -7.09
CA GLY A 26 -17.39 1.46 -7.86
C GLY A 26 -17.25 2.83 -7.20
N ILE A 27 -18.27 3.33 -6.48
CA ILE A 27 -18.24 4.65 -5.84
C ILE A 27 -17.29 4.63 -4.64
N ARG A 28 -17.38 3.60 -3.78
CA ARG A 28 -16.48 3.45 -2.62
C ARG A 28 -15.02 3.37 -3.05
N ARG A 29 -14.73 2.62 -4.12
CA ARG A 29 -13.38 2.52 -4.70
C ARG A 29 -12.89 3.87 -5.23
N ARG A 30 -13.74 4.60 -5.96
CA ARG A 30 -13.40 5.94 -6.46
C ARG A 30 -13.11 6.91 -5.32
N LEU A 31 -13.95 6.93 -4.29
CA LEU A 31 -13.73 7.78 -3.10
C LEU A 31 -12.42 7.44 -2.38
N ALA A 32 -12.11 6.15 -2.23
CA ALA A 32 -10.85 5.71 -1.64
C ALA A 32 -9.64 6.19 -2.47
N VAL A 33 -9.69 6.07 -3.81
CA VAL A 33 -8.63 6.57 -4.69
C VAL A 33 -8.47 8.09 -4.55
N VAL A 34 -9.58 8.84 -4.57
CA VAL A 34 -9.55 10.30 -4.39
C VAL A 34 -8.94 10.68 -3.04
N LEU A 35 -9.35 10.02 -1.96
CA LEU A 35 -8.80 10.27 -0.63
C LEU A 35 -7.29 10.00 -0.56
N VAL A 36 -6.84 8.90 -1.18
CA VAL A 36 -5.40 8.58 -1.26
C VAL A 36 -4.63 9.63 -2.04
N LEU A 37 -5.15 10.11 -3.17
CA LEU A 37 -4.52 11.17 -3.96
C LEU A 37 -4.46 12.49 -3.19
N LEU A 38 -5.54 12.84 -2.47
CA LEU A 38 -5.57 14.05 -1.63
C LEU A 38 -4.55 13.96 -0.50
N LEU A 39 -4.44 12.82 0.18
CA LEU A 39 -3.45 12.61 1.25
C LEU A 39 -2.03 12.68 0.72
N ALA A 40 -1.75 12.05 -0.42
CA ALA A 40 -0.43 12.08 -1.04
C ALA A 40 -0.03 13.49 -1.49
N THR A 41 -0.97 14.22 -2.10
CA THR A 41 -0.76 15.61 -2.52
C THR A 41 -0.58 16.53 -1.31
N GLY A 42 -1.44 16.39 -0.29
CA GLY A 42 -1.35 17.15 0.95
C GLY A 42 -0.01 16.93 1.67
N PHE A 43 0.45 15.68 1.74
CA PHE A 43 1.77 15.35 2.26
C PHE A 43 2.89 16.05 1.48
N GLY A 44 2.83 16.04 0.15
CA GLY A 44 3.79 16.75 -0.70
C GLY A 44 3.83 18.25 -0.45
N VAL A 45 2.66 18.88 -0.28
CA VAL A 45 2.54 20.32 0.03
C VAL A 45 3.15 20.64 1.39
N VAL A 46 2.80 19.87 2.44
CA VAL A 46 3.36 20.07 3.79
C VAL A 46 4.88 19.88 3.78
N SER A 47 5.38 18.87 3.07
CA SER A 47 6.82 18.62 2.94
C SER A 47 7.55 19.80 2.30
N LEU A 48 7.00 20.36 1.21
CA LEU A 48 7.60 21.51 0.53
C LEU A 48 7.61 22.75 1.42
N GLN A 49 6.51 23.03 2.12
CA GLN A 49 6.41 24.13 3.07
C GLN A 49 7.40 24.00 4.22
N ALA A 50 7.56 22.78 4.76
CA ALA A 50 8.56 22.51 5.79
C ALA A 50 9.98 22.78 5.28
N GLN A 51 10.31 22.34 4.07
CA GLN A 51 11.61 22.61 3.47
C GLN A 51 11.86 24.12 3.29
N HIS A 52 10.91 24.86 2.73
CA HIS A 52 11.02 26.32 2.57
C HIS A 52 11.22 27.00 3.93
N HIS A 53 10.47 26.59 4.94
CA HIS A 53 10.56 27.14 6.29
C HIS A 53 11.95 26.94 6.91
N PHE A 54 12.48 25.71 6.88
CA PHE A 54 13.78 25.42 7.48
C PHE A 54 14.95 25.93 6.63
N ALA A 55 14.84 25.93 5.30
CA ALA A 55 15.82 26.55 4.41
C ALA A 55 15.95 28.06 4.69
N ALA A 56 14.81 28.76 4.86
CA ALA A 56 14.79 30.17 5.24
C ALA A 56 15.46 30.40 6.60
N GLN A 57 15.16 29.59 7.62
CA GLN A 57 15.81 29.68 8.93
C GLN A 57 17.33 29.50 8.83
N ARG A 58 17.80 28.52 8.03
CA ARG A 58 19.23 28.28 7.83
C ARG A 58 19.93 29.46 7.17
N THR A 59 19.32 30.03 6.12
CA THR A 59 19.88 31.22 5.45
C THR A 59 19.89 32.46 6.35
N GLY A 60 18.96 32.54 7.31
CA GLY A 60 18.93 33.57 8.35
C GLY A 60 19.96 33.37 9.48
N GLY A 61 20.82 32.35 9.40
CA GLY A 61 21.87 32.07 10.37
C GLY A 61 21.42 31.28 11.60
N ALA A 62 20.20 30.72 11.59
CA ALA A 62 19.74 29.87 12.68
C ALA A 62 20.53 28.54 12.73
N GLN A 63 20.90 28.11 13.93
CA GLN A 63 21.41 26.75 14.12
C GLN A 63 20.24 25.77 14.16
N LEU A 64 20.16 24.89 13.16
CA LEU A 64 19.11 23.89 13.06
C LEU A 64 19.49 22.62 13.83
N SER A 65 18.49 21.95 14.40
CA SER A 65 18.66 20.58 14.89
C SER A 65 18.87 19.62 13.71
N LEU A 66 19.54 18.49 13.94
CA LEU A 66 19.84 17.52 12.87
C LEU A 66 18.61 17.14 12.00
N PRO A 67 17.41 16.90 12.57
CA PRO A 67 16.22 16.63 11.74
C PRO A 67 15.77 17.84 10.91
N ALA A 68 15.83 19.05 11.46
CA ALA A 68 15.46 20.27 10.74
C ALA A 68 16.47 20.59 9.62
N ASP A 69 17.74 20.28 9.85
CA ASP A 69 18.81 20.41 8.86
C ASP A 69 18.58 19.45 7.68
N ILE A 70 18.23 18.18 7.95
CA ILE A 70 17.85 17.23 6.89
C ILE A 70 16.63 17.72 6.09
N LEU A 71 15.62 18.29 6.77
CA LEU A 71 14.44 18.84 6.10
C LEU A 71 14.74 20.06 5.24
N ALA A 72 15.68 20.90 5.66
CA ALA A 72 16.12 22.07 4.90
C ALA A 72 16.91 21.69 3.63
N ASP A 73 17.73 20.62 3.69
CA ASP A 73 18.41 20.08 2.51
C ASP A 73 17.42 19.40 1.54
N GLY A 74 16.34 18.84 2.09
CA GLY A 74 15.37 18.08 1.31
C GLY A 74 15.94 16.76 0.80
N SER A 75 15.45 16.33 -0.36
CA SER A 75 15.87 15.06 -0.97
C SER A 75 17.26 15.15 -1.60
N SER A 76 18.10 14.14 -1.33
CA SER A 76 19.46 14.04 -1.85
C SER A 76 19.81 12.61 -2.26
N ALA A 77 20.95 12.41 -2.92
CA ALA A 77 21.46 11.06 -3.22
C ALA A 77 21.63 10.19 -1.96
N ARG A 78 21.87 10.81 -0.80
CA ARG A 78 22.00 10.12 0.50
C ARG A 78 20.67 9.60 1.03
N THR A 79 19.56 10.20 0.64
CA THR A 79 18.21 9.77 1.04
C THR A 79 17.53 8.89 -0.01
N ALA A 80 18.09 8.83 -1.23
CA ALA A 80 17.52 8.08 -2.35
C ALA A 80 17.71 6.57 -2.32
N TRP A 81 18.75 6.06 -1.66
CA TRP A 81 19.11 4.64 -1.71
C TRP A 81 18.15 3.64 -1.03
N PRO A 82 17.36 3.95 0.03
CA PRO A 82 16.60 2.93 0.76
C PRO A 82 15.59 2.17 -0.11
N GLY A 83 14.86 2.87 -0.99
CA GLY A 83 13.91 2.23 -1.91
C GLY A 83 14.59 1.27 -2.89
N TRP A 84 15.78 1.64 -3.37
CA TRP A 84 16.59 0.79 -4.25
C TRP A 84 17.15 -0.42 -3.52
N LEU A 85 17.68 -0.24 -2.31
CA LEU A 85 18.19 -1.35 -1.51
C LEU A 85 17.07 -2.36 -1.18
N ALA A 86 15.90 -1.87 -0.78
CA ALA A 86 14.72 -2.72 -0.56
C ALA A 86 14.34 -3.47 -1.84
N SER A 87 14.33 -2.79 -2.99
CA SER A 87 14.07 -3.41 -4.30
C SER A 87 15.03 -4.56 -4.59
N MET A 88 16.33 -4.37 -4.34
CA MET A 88 17.34 -5.41 -4.54
C MET A 88 17.10 -6.61 -3.63
N PHE A 89 16.84 -6.39 -2.33
CA PHE A 89 16.54 -7.49 -1.40
C PHE A 89 15.26 -8.25 -1.79
N PHE A 90 14.19 -7.54 -2.14
CA PHE A 90 12.95 -8.18 -2.59
C PHE A 90 13.13 -8.93 -3.90
N LEU A 91 13.97 -8.44 -4.80
CA LEU A 91 14.29 -9.12 -6.06
C LEU A 91 15.07 -10.40 -5.80
N LEU A 92 16.09 -10.35 -4.95
CA LEU A 92 16.85 -11.54 -4.55
C LEU A 92 15.94 -12.57 -3.87
N ALA A 93 15.06 -12.13 -2.97
CA ALA A 93 14.06 -12.98 -2.35
C ALA A 93 13.09 -13.60 -3.37
N LEU A 94 12.70 -12.85 -4.40
CA LEU A 94 11.82 -13.31 -5.48
C LEU A 94 12.51 -14.37 -6.34
N LEU A 95 13.75 -14.12 -6.71
CA LEU A 95 14.56 -15.08 -7.48
C LEU A 95 14.81 -16.35 -6.68
N ARG A 96 15.08 -16.25 -5.37
CA ARG A 96 15.19 -17.41 -4.48
C ARG A 96 13.88 -18.20 -4.43
N LEU A 97 12.76 -17.52 -4.24
CA LEU A 97 11.43 -18.15 -4.19
C LEU A 97 11.06 -18.88 -5.49
N GLN A 98 11.53 -18.37 -6.63
CA GLN A 98 11.30 -18.99 -7.94
C GLN A 98 12.18 -20.23 -8.18
N ARG A 99 13.32 -20.35 -7.50
CA ARG A 99 14.31 -21.42 -7.72
C ARG A 99 14.06 -22.68 -6.90
N GLY A 100 13.15 -22.69 -5.93
CA GLY A 100 12.91 -23.86 -5.09
C GLY A 100 11.62 -23.79 -4.28
N PRO A 101 11.22 -24.92 -3.66
CA PRO A 101 10.08 -24.94 -2.74
C PRO A 101 10.30 -23.98 -1.56
N PRO A 102 9.23 -23.41 -0.99
CA PRO A 102 9.35 -22.50 0.14
C PRO A 102 10.00 -23.22 1.32
N GLU A 103 11.01 -22.58 1.92
CA GLU A 103 11.70 -23.10 3.09
C GLU A 103 10.75 -23.22 4.29
N PRO A 104 11.01 -24.17 5.22
CA PRO A 104 10.22 -24.27 6.45
C PRO A 104 10.28 -22.95 7.23
N PRO A 105 9.20 -22.58 7.96
CA PRO A 105 9.08 -21.26 8.57
C PRO A 105 10.26 -20.96 9.49
N ALA A 106 10.80 -19.75 9.42
CA ALA A 106 11.94 -19.35 10.23
C ALA A 106 11.61 -19.41 11.74
N GLY A 107 12.48 -20.02 12.54
CA GLY A 107 12.37 -20.04 14.01
C GLY A 107 11.60 -21.20 14.62
N LEU A 108 11.17 -22.18 13.82
CA LEU A 108 10.66 -23.45 14.34
C LEU A 108 11.81 -24.47 14.45
N SER A 109 11.72 -25.37 15.46
CA SER A 109 12.64 -26.49 15.69
C SER A 109 12.87 -27.34 14.43
N PRO A 110 13.91 -28.20 14.36
CA PRO A 110 14.32 -28.87 13.12
C PRO A 110 13.11 -29.40 12.34
N ALA A 111 13.03 -29.09 11.04
CA ALA A 111 11.84 -29.32 10.20
C ALA A 111 11.27 -30.75 10.32
N GLU A 112 12.12 -31.71 10.66
CA GLU A 112 11.84 -33.10 10.99
C GLU A 112 10.80 -33.31 12.11
N ARG A 113 10.57 -32.30 12.98
CA ARG A 113 9.64 -32.38 14.12
C ARG A 113 8.32 -31.64 13.89
N LEU A 114 8.14 -31.00 12.72
CA LEU A 114 6.96 -30.18 12.45
C LEU A 114 5.89 -30.98 11.72
N THR A 115 4.68 -30.96 12.27
CA THR A 115 3.51 -31.50 11.57
C THR A 115 3.14 -30.62 10.38
N ALA A 116 2.50 -31.20 9.36
CA ALA A 116 2.05 -30.48 8.17
C ALA A 116 1.09 -29.32 8.48
N SER A 117 0.32 -29.38 9.58
CA SER A 117 -0.54 -28.28 10.03
C SER A 117 0.28 -27.11 10.59
N GLN A 118 1.33 -27.38 11.36
CA GLN A 118 2.23 -26.34 11.89
C GLN A 118 3.00 -25.62 10.79
N ILE A 119 3.49 -26.35 9.79
CA ILE A 119 4.16 -25.76 8.61
C ILE A 119 3.19 -24.82 7.87
N ARG A 120 1.96 -25.28 7.60
CA ARG A 120 0.93 -24.45 6.94
C ARG A 120 0.57 -23.21 7.75
N ALA A 121 0.46 -23.33 9.07
CA ALA A 121 0.18 -22.18 9.95
C ALA A 121 1.32 -21.16 9.97
N GLY A 122 2.58 -21.61 10.01
CA GLY A 122 3.76 -20.75 9.92
C GLY A 122 3.80 -19.98 8.59
N LEU A 123 3.60 -20.68 7.48
CA LEU A 123 3.56 -20.07 6.15
C LEU A 123 2.41 -19.04 5.99
N ARG A 124 1.24 -19.26 6.62
CA ARG A 124 0.15 -18.27 6.66
C ARG A 124 0.56 -17.00 7.40
N ARG A 125 1.32 -17.11 8.50
CA ARG A 125 1.81 -15.96 9.27
C ARG A 125 2.83 -15.16 8.48
N GLU A 126 3.77 -15.83 7.81
CA GLU A 126 4.72 -15.18 6.90
C GLU A 126 3.99 -14.45 5.76
N TYR A 127 3.00 -15.10 5.15
CA TYR A 127 2.16 -14.48 4.14
C TYR A 127 1.45 -13.22 4.66
N LEU A 128 0.92 -13.25 5.89
CA LEU A 128 0.31 -12.09 6.51
C LEU A 128 1.34 -10.98 6.78
N ALA A 129 2.52 -11.33 7.30
CA ALA A 129 3.61 -10.37 7.55
C ALA A 129 4.03 -9.67 6.25
N VAL A 130 4.22 -10.42 5.15
CA VAL A 130 4.58 -9.83 3.86
C VAL A 130 3.43 -8.99 3.28
N ARG A 131 2.16 -9.37 3.51
CA ARG A 131 1.03 -8.51 3.14
C ARG A 131 1.05 -7.17 3.86
N VAL A 132 1.33 -7.17 5.17
CA VAL A 132 1.44 -5.94 5.96
C VAL A 132 2.62 -5.10 5.45
N ALA A 133 3.78 -5.72 5.22
CA ALA A 133 4.94 -5.04 4.65
C ALA A 133 4.62 -4.42 3.28
N LEU A 134 3.93 -5.13 2.40
CA LEU A 134 3.50 -4.61 1.10
C LEU A 134 2.58 -3.40 1.24
N VAL A 135 1.63 -3.42 2.17
CA VAL A 135 0.74 -2.27 2.42
C VAL A 135 1.55 -1.06 2.90
N VAL A 136 2.46 -1.26 3.85
CA VAL A 136 3.33 -0.18 4.36
C VAL A 136 4.16 0.43 3.23
N VAL A 137 4.87 -0.40 2.44
CA VAL A 137 5.71 0.09 1.34
C VAL A 137 4.87 0.78 0.26
N ALA A 138 3.67 0.26 -0.04
CA ALA A 138 2.76 0.91 -0.99
C ALA A 138 2.26 2.28 -0.52
N VAL A 139 1.96 2.43 0.78
CA VAL A 139 1.61 3.73 1.37
C VAL A 139 2.78 4.71 1.24
N LEU A 140 3.99 4.28 1.61
CA LEU A 140 5.19 5.11 1.48
C LEU A 140 5.44 5.52 0.03
N ALA A 141 5.39 4.59 -0.91
CA ALA A 141 5.54 4.87 -2.35
C ALA A 141 4.50 5.87 -2.85
N THR A 142 3.25 5.78 -2.35
CA THR A 142 2.17 6.68 -2.75
C THR A 142 2.39 8.10 -2.22
N LEU A 143 2.73 8.24 -0.94
CA LEU A 143 3.06 9.54 -0.33
C LEU A 143 4.25 10.18 -1.05
N ASP A 144 5.28 9.39 -1.34
CA ASP A 144 6.50 9.88 -1.98
C ASP A 144 6.28 10.27 -3.45
N THR A 145 5.40 9.55 -4.16
CA THR A 145 4.97 9.94 -5.50
C THR A 145 4.19 11.25 -5.48
N GLY A 146 3.30 11.45 -4.49
CA GLY A 146 2.60 12.72 -4.29
C GLY A 146 3.56 13.87 -4.01
N ARG A 147 4.56 13.64 -3.16
CA ARG A 147 5.65 14.59 -2.91
C ARG A 147 6.43 14.92 -4.18
N ALA A 148 6.83 13.92 -4.97
CA ALA A 148 7.50 14.12 -6.25
C ALA A 148 6.68 14.95 -7.24
N ALA A 149 5.36 14.70 -7.34
CA ALA A 149 4.48 15.48 -8.20
C ALA A 149 4.41 16.95 -7.77
N VAL A 150 4.23 17.22 -6.46
CA VAL A 150 4.20 18.59 -5.93
C VAL A 150 5.53 19.31 -6.19
N TYR A 151 6.66 18.64 -5.96
CA TYR A 151 7.99 19.21 -6.20
C TYR A 151 8.25 19.48 -7.67
N ALA A 152 7.79 18.59 -8.57
CA ALA A 152 7.90 18.81 -10.01
C ALA A 152 7.11 20.03 -10.47
N VAL A 153 5.87 20.20 -9.97
CA VAL A 153 5.05 21.38 -10.26
C VAL A 153 5.70 22.65 -9.70
N ALA A 154 6.20 22.62 -8.46
CA ALA A 154 6.87 23.77 -7.85
C ALA A 154 8.17 24.15 -8.58
N ALA A 155 8.97 23.16 -9.02
CA ALA A 155 10.18 23.37 -9.80
C ALA A 155 9.87 23.98 -11.19
N ALA A 156 8.82 23.50 -11.85
CA ALA A 156 8.33 24.05 -13.11
C ALA A 156 7.82 25.49 -12.94
N ALA A 157 7.18 25.79 -11.81
CA ALA A 157 6.71 27.13 -11.45
C ALA A 157 7.84 28.09 -11.01
N GLY A 158 9.09 27.63 -10.89
CA GLY A 158 10.25 28.49 -10.63
C GLY A 158 10.80 28.47 -9.20
N SER A 159 10.30 27.60 -8.31
CA SER A 159 10.86 27.47 -6.96
C SER A 159 12.29 26.91 -7.01
N GLY A 160 13.27 27.70 -6.54
CA GLY A 160 14.69 27.32 -6.49
C GLY A 160 14.95 26.08 -5.65
N ASP A 161 14.39 26.03 -4.43
CA ASP A 161 14.54 24.90 -3.50
C ASP A 161 13.99 23.59 -4.09
N ALA A 162 12.86 23.66 -4.80
CA ALA A 162 12.28 22.51 -5.47
C ALA A 162 13.14 22.06 -6.66
N ARG A 163 13.69 22.99 -7.46
CA ARG A 163 14.57 22.66 -8.59
C ARG A 163 15.84 21.91 -8.15
N GLY A 164 16.41 22.29 -7.02
CA GLY A 164 17.61 21.63 -6.48
C GLY A 164 17.38 20.17 -6.05
N THR A 165 16.15 19.81 -5.70
CA THR A 165 15.83 18.53 -5.03
C THR A 165 14.85 17.63 -5.81
N VAL A 166 14.22 18.15 -6.87
CA VAL A 166 13.18 17.43 -7.64
C VAL A 166 13.68 16.11 -8.22
N VAL A 167 14.90 16.08 -8.78
CA VAL A 167 15.45 14.87 -9.41
C VAL A 167 15.65 13.78 -8.37
N ALA A 168 16.27 14.11 -7.22
CA ALA A 168 16.46 13.16 -6.12
C ALA A 168 15.12 12.66 -5.59
N THR A 169 14.13 13.55 -5.45
CA THR A 169 12.77 13.22 -5.01
C THR A 169 12.07 12.26 -5.97
N VAL A 170 12.22 12.45 -7.28
CA VAL A 170 11.67 11.53 -8.29
C VAL A 170 12.38 10.17 -8.22
N VAL A 171 13.70 10.15 -8.06
CA VAL A 171 14.48 8.92 -7.96
C VAL A 171 14.09 8.10 -6.71
N GLU A 172 13.82 8.78 -5.59
CA GLU A 172 13.27 8.16 -4.37
C GLU A 172 11.93 7.47 -4.64
N ALA A 173 10.99 8.20 -5.24
CA ALA A 173 9.65 7.69 -5.51
C ALA A 173 9.70 6.49 -6.46
N VAL A 174 10.55 6.53 -7.49
CA VAL A 174 10.77 5.42 -8.42
C VAL A 174 11.33 4.19 -7.69
N GLY A 175 12.29 4.38 -6.78
CA GLY A 175 12.85 3.29 -5.99
C GLY A 175 11.79 2.60 -5.12
N LEU A 176 10.94 3.37 -4.43
CA LEU A 176 9.85 2.82 -3.61
C LEU A 176 8.75 2.14 -4.44
N CYS A 177 8.39 2.72 -5.59
CA CYS A 177 7.46 2.10 -6.54
C CYS A 177 8.00 0.77 -7.06
N THR A 178 9.29 0.72 -7.40
CA THR A 178 9.97 -0.51 -7.83
C THR A 178 9.95 -1.57 -6.73
N ALA A 179 10.27 -1.21 -5.50
CA ALA A 179 10.22 -2.11 -4.35
C ALA A 179 8.81 -2.68 -4.14
N THR A 180 7.79 -1.83 -4.23
CA THR A 180 6.37 -2.21 -4.12
C THR A 180 5.97 -3.23 -5.18
N VAL A 181 6.36 -3.01 -6.44
CA VAL A 181 6.04 -3.91 -7.56
C VAL A 181 6.71 -5.27 -7.38
N ILE A 182 8.00 -5.29 -7.03
CA ILE A 182 8.76 -6.53 -6.83
C ILE A 182 8.19 -7.33 -5.66
N LEU A 183 7.91 -6.67 -4.53
CA LEU A 183 7.32 -7.32 -3.36
C LEU A 183 5.89 -7.83 -3.65
N GLY A 184 5.11 -7.07 -4.42
CA GLY A 184 3.81 -7.51 -4.91
C GLY A 184 3.90 -8.77 -5.79
N ARG A 185 4.91 -8.84 -6.66
CA ARG A 185 5.18 -10.02 -7.47
C ARG A 185 5.61 -11.21 -6.61
N TRP A 186 6.50 -10.99 -5.64
CA TRP A 186 6.89 -11.99 -4.65
C TRP A 186 5.68 -12.58 -3.94
N LEU A 187 4.81 -11.72 -3.42
CA LEU A 187 3.61 -12.13 -2.69
C LEU A 187 2.65 -12.94 -3.58
N ALA A 188 2.50 -12.56 -4.85
CA ALA A 188 1.69 -13.30 -5.81
C ALA A 188 2.22 -14.71 -6.08
N VAL A 189 3.55 -14.86 -6.25
CA VAL A 189 4.21 -16.16 -6.43
C VAL A 189 4.07 -17.01 -5.17
N PHE A 190 4.33 -16.43 -4.00
CA PHE A 190 4.23 -17.14 -2.73
C PHE A 190 2.80 -17.62 -2.47
N ARG A 191 1.80 -16.77 -2.71
CA ARG A 191 0.38 -17.14 -2.62
C ARG A 191 0.04 -18.34 -3.51
N ALA A 192 0.57 -18.39 -4.73
CA ALA A 192 0.34 -19.50 -5.64
C ALA A 192 0.95 -20.81 -5.11
N GLN A 193 2.16 -20.75 -4.53
CA GLN A 193 2.78 -21.92 -3.88
C GLN A 193 1.96 -22.37 -2.66
N LEU A 194 1.49 -21.44 -1.82
CA LEU A 194 0.67 -21.77 -0.65
C LEU A 194 -0.66 -22.44 -1.01
N ARG A 195 -1.29 -22.02 -2.11
CA ARG A 195 -2.49 -22.70 -2.63
C ARG A 195 -2.19 -24.13 -3.06
N ARG A 196 -1.08 -24.35 -3.78
CA ARG A 196 -0.65 -25.71 -4.19
C ARG A 196 -0.38 -26.63 -3.01
N LEU A 197 0.08 -26.08 -1.89
CA LEU A 197 0.32 -26.81 -0.64
C LEU A 197 -0.94 -27.03 0.21
N GLY A 198 -2.12 -26.57 -0.25
CA GLY A 198 -3.36 -26.59 0.55
C GLY A 198 -3.26 -25.74 1.82
N ALA A 199 -2.34 -24.77 1.84
CA ALA A 199 -2.16 -23.85 2.96
C ALA A 199 -3.11 -22.64 2.86
N LEU A 200 -3.67 -22.34 1.70
CA LEU A 200 -4.71 -21.32 1.53
C LEU A 200 -5.90 -21.95 0.82
N ASP A 201 -7.08 -21.83 1.42
CA ASP A 201 -8.30 -22.35 0.83
C ASP A 201 -8.64 -21.61 -0.47
N GLU A 202 -9.13 -22.36 -1.44
CA GLU A 202 -9.74 -21.79 -2.63
C GLU A 202 -10.99 -21.03 -2.20
N PRO A 203 -11.22 -19.76 -2.62
CA PRO A 203 -12.49 -19.12 -2.32
C PRO A 203 -13.58 -20.00 -2.92
N LEU A 204 -14.41 -20.58 -2.04
CA LEU A 204 -15.53 -21.44 -2.38
C LEU A 204 -16.23 -20.90 -3.64
N ARG A 205 -16.02 -21.55 -4.79
CA ARG A 205 -17.00 -21.44 -5.88
C ARG A 205 -18.27 -22.00 -5.27
N GLN A 206 -19.25 -21.12 -5.09
CA GLN A 206 -20.61 -21.48 -4.72
C GLN A 206 -21.03 -22.65 -5.62
N SER A 207 -21.12 -23.86 -5.05
CA SER A 207 -21.85 -24.95 -5.71
C SER A 207 -23.29 -24.47 -5.87
N PRO A 208 -23.87 -24.51 -7.09
CA PRO A 208 -25.28 -24.18 -7.24
C PRO A 208 -26.12 -25.17 -6.41
N PRO A 209 -27.27 -24.73 -5.86
CA PRO A 209 -28.17 -25.64 -5.17
C PRO A 209 -28.61 -26.73 -6.15
N GLY A 210 -28.45 -27.99 -5.73
CA GLY A 210 -28.94 -29.16 -6.45
C GLY A 210 -30.45 -29.29 -6.38
#